data_AF-A0A812ZXF2-F1
#
_entry.id   AF-A0A812ZXF2-F1
#
_cell.length_a   1.000
_cell.length_b   1.000
_cell.length_c   1.000
_cell.angle_alpha   90.00
_cell.angle_beta   90.00
_cell.angle_gamma   90.00
#
_symmetry.space_group_name_H-M   'P 1'
#
loop_
_entity.id
_entity.type
_entity.pdbx_description
1 polymer ?
#
loop_
_entity_poly.entity_id
_entity_poly.type
_entity_poly.pdbx_seq_one_letter_code
_entity_poly.pdbx_strand_id
1 'polypeptide(L)'
;MALRRSSPSGDIESQPEKEDFFAVGQVTVRLPLDCRPLPLLALLLSFLPWGVPLLLLVDALLQKRVSSAFILAAVIITSLLSEFILKPLISEPRPSTSACRTDDGKLLPGMPSGHVMICQCLLTFYMLEAVRHHMLAAVIVSLLLMPAMPWARWYNGDHSAKQVALTFIMATVIGLIDYVAFLLFFVDGWASETEKVLLAEVASLPALPSPSGGRTLPMRP
;
A
#
# COMPACT_ATOMS: atom_id res chain seq x y z
N MET A 1 -19.60 76.38 13.33
CA MET A 1 -18.55 75.47 12.82
C MET A 1 -18.65 74.19 13.65
N ALA A 2 -19.28 73.16 13.11
CA ALA A 2 -19.74 71.99 13.86
C ALA A 2 -18.65 70.90 13.90
N LEU A 3 -18.33 70.44 15.11
CA LEU A 3 -17.42 69.32 15.36
C LEU A 3 -18.14 68.00 15.05
N ARG A 4 -17.78 67.37 13.94
CA ARG A 4 -18.24 66.03 13.55
C ARG A 4 -17.41 64.99 14.33
N ARG A 5 -17.98 64.44 15.40
CA ARG A 5 -17.46 63.22 16.04
C ARG A 5 -17.80 62.02 15.16
N SER A 6 -16.81 61.46 14.46
CA SER A 6 -16.92 60.15 13.83
C SER A 6 -16.71 59.08 14.89
N SER A 7 -17.77 58.36 15.25
CA SER A 7 -17.70 57.17 16.10
C SER A 7 -16.91 56.07 15.39
N PRO A 8 -15.91 55.44 16.02
CA PRO A 8 -15.36 54.19 15.53
C PRO A 8 -16.31 53.07 15.97
N SER A 9 -17.31 52.77 15.16
CA SER A 9 -17.98 51.47 15.21
C SER A 9 -17.00 50.44 14.64
N GLY A 10 -16.05 50.04 15.48
CA GLY A 10 -15.14 48.94 15.21
C GLY A 10 -15.93 47.65 15.27
N ASP A 11 -16.39 47.19 14.11
CA ASP A 11 -16.82 45.83 13.93
C ASP A 11 -15.62 44.94 14.26
N ILE A 12 -15.72 44.22 15.38
CA ILE A 12 -14.79 43.15 15.74
C ILE A 12 -15.04 42.06 14.69
N GLU A 13 -14.37 42.20 13.55
CA GLU A 13 -14.26 41.17 12.54
C GLU A 13 -13.61 39.98 13.24
N SER A 14 -14.45 39.05 13.69
CA SER A 14 -14.02 37.82 14.36
C SER A 14 -13.08 37.11 13.40
N GLN A 15 -11.78 37.28 13.62
CA GLN A 15 -10.77 36.60 12.83
C GLN A 15 -11.12 35.12 12.88
N PRO A 16 -11.24 34.44 11.72
CA PRO A 16 -11.60 33.03 11.70
C PRO A 16 -10.66 32.28 12.63
N GLU A 17 -11.22 31.54 13.59
CA GLU A 17 -10.43 30.72 14.50
C GLU A 17 -9.44 29.92 13.67
N LYS A 18 -8.16 30.12 13.95
CA LYS A 18 -7.08 29.48 13.21
C LYS A 18 -7.20 27.98 13.44
N GLU A 19 -7.63 27.23 12.42
CA GLU A 19 -7.67 25.77 12.51
C GLU A 19 -6.26 25.24 12.80
N ASP A 20 -6.10 24.57 13.94
CA ASP A 20 -4.85 23.90 14.29
C ASP A 20 -4.81 22.52 13.63
N PHE A 21 -3.82 22.30 12.76
CA PHE A 21 -3.56 21.01 12.13
C PHE A 21 -2.07 20.73 12.03
N PHE A 22 -1.71 19.44 12.02
CA PHE A 22 -0.33 18.97 11.89
C PHE A 22 -0.27 17.71 11.01
N ALA A 23 0.92 17.29 10.62
CA ALA A 23 1.13 16.11 9.79
C ALA A 23 1.88 15.01 10.55
N VAL A 24 1.42 13.77 10.45
CA VAL A 24 2.13 12.57 10.93
C VAL A 24 2.30 11.60 9.77
N GLY A 25 3.53 11.33 9.35
CA GLY A 25 3.77 10.40 8.24
C GLY A 25 2.98 10.76 6.98
N GLN A 26 3.00 12.05 6.60
CA GLN A 26 2.23 12.62 5.48
C GLN A 26 0.69 12.57 5.60
N VAL A 27 0.14 12.27 6.78
CA VAL A 27 -1.31 12.33 7.06
C VAL A 27 -1.64 13.62 7.81
N THR A 28 -2.57 14.42 7.28
CA THR A 28 -3.08 15.61 7.98
C THR A 28 -4.00 15.20 9.14
N VAL A 29 -3.71 15.69 10.34
CA VAL A 29 -4.53 15.56 11.55
C VAL A 29 -5.04 16.95 11.92
N ARG A 30 -6.37 17.11 12.00
CA ARG A 30 -7.04 18.37 12.37
C ARG A 30 -7.48 18.32 13.83
N LEU A 31 -7.33 19.44 14.55
CA LEU A 31 -7.77 19.60 15.93
C LEU A 31 -8.88 20.68 16.03
N PRO A 32 -9.89 20.48 16.89
CA PRO A 32 -10.17 19.25 17.62
C PRO A 32 -10.51 18.08 16.67
N LEU A 33 -10.27 16.83 17.12
CA LEU A 33 -10.57 15.66 16.31
C LEU A 33 -12.07 15.59 16.04
N ASP A 34 -12.42 15.48 14.75
CA ASP A 34 -13.79 15.29 14.32
C ASP A 34 -14.20 13.82 14.48
N CYS A 35 -14.92 13.53 15.57
CA CYS A 35 -15.39 12.18 15.91
C CYS A 35 -16.58 11.70 15.06
N ARG A 36 -17.02 12.46 14.05
CA ARG A 36 -18.04 11.96 13.11
C ARG A 36 -17.50 10.74 12.36
N PRO A 37 -18.35 9.76 12.00
CA PRO A 37 -17.88 8.48 11.46
C PRO A 37 -17.03 8.60 10.19
N LEU A 38 -17.40 9.48 9.25
CA LEU A 38 -16.70 9.60 7.96
C LEU A 38 -15.31 10.25 8.08
N PRO A 39 -15.13 11.42 8.75
CA PRO A 39 -13.80 11.97 9.02
C PRO A 39 -12.89 11.02 9.79
N LEU A 40 -13.43 10.38 10.83
CA LEU A 40 -12.66 9.42 11.62
C LEU A 40 -12.22 8.23 10.76
N LEU A 41 -13.12 7.70 9.91
CA LEU A 41 -12.79 6.61 8.98
C LEU A 41 -11.73 7.04 7.96
N ALA A 42 -11.84 8.22 7.36
CA ALA A 42 -10.85 8.73 6.41
C ALA A 42 -9.47 8.93 7.07
N LEU A 43 -9.45 9.41 8.33
CA LEU A 43 -8.22 9.53 9.12
C LEU A 43 -7.61 8.15 9.40
N LEU A 44 -8.39 7.18 9.89
CA LEU A 44 -7.91 5.82 10.18
C LEU A 44 -7.39 5.11 8.93
N LEU A 45 -8.12 5.18 7.82
CA LEU A 45 -7.69 4.62 6.54
C LEU A 45 -6.36 5.24 6.08
N SER A 46 -6.14 6.53 6.33
CA SER A 46 -4.88 7.20 5.96
C SER A 46 -3.64 6.66 6.69
N PHE A 47 -3.79 5.92 7.80
CA PHE A 47 -2.67 5.27 8.47
C PHE A 47 -2.41 3.83 8.01
N LEU A 48 -3.31 3.23 7.23
CA LEU A 48 -3.18 1.86 6.72
C LEU A 48 -1.86 1.58 5.98
N PRO A 49 -1.29 2.50 5.15
CA PRO A 49 -0.04 2.24 4.44
C PRO A 49 1.18 2.09 5.35
N TRP A 50 1.08 2.46 6.63
CA TRP A 50 2.12 2.21 7.63
C TRP A 50 1.96 0.85 8.31
N GLY A 51 0.71 0.42 8.54
CA GLY A 51 0.41 -0.85 9.20
C GLY A 51 0.75 -2.05 8.32
N VAL A 52 0.40 -2.02 7.04
CA VAL A 52 0.58 -3.18 6.15
C VAL A 52 2.06 -3.57 5.96
N PRO A 53 2.99 -2.64 5.65
CA PRO A 53 4.41 -2.99 5.54
C PRO A 53 5.01 -3.51 6.84
N LEU A 54 4.55 -3.01 7.99
CA LEU A 54 4.98 -3.51 9.29
C LEU A 54 4.52 -4.97 9.50
N LEU A 55 3.27 -5.29 9.15
CA LEU A 55 2.76 -6.66 9.21
C LEU A 55 3.53 -7.58 8.25
N LEU A 56 3.85 -7.11 7.04
CA LEU A 56 4.67 -7.88 6.08
C LEU A 56 6.08 -8.11 6.58
N LEU A 57 6.69 -7.11 7.24
CA LEU A 57 8.00 -7.27 7.85
C LEU A 57 7.97 -8.32 8.96
N VAL A 58 6.97 -8.27 9.84
CA VAL A 58 6.79 -9.27 10.91
C VAL A 58 6.57 -10.65 10.32
N ASP A 59 5.71 -10.80 9.30
CA ASP A 59 5.49 -12.07 8.63
C ASP A 59 6.75 -12.60 7.94
N ALA A 60 7.48 -11.75 7.22
CA ALA A 60 8.73 -12.12 6.56
C ALA A 60 9.81 -12.57 7.55
N LEU A 61 9.93 -11.91 8.70
CA LEU A 61 10.90 -12.26 9.74
C LEU A 61 10.53 -13.54 10.49
N LEU A 62 9.25 -13.73 10.83
CA LEU A 62 8.79 -14.86 11.65
C LEU A 62 8.53 -16.12 10.83
N GLN A 63 7.87 -15.99 9.67
CA GLN A 63 7.48 -17.12 8.83
C GLN A 63 8.50 -17.44 7.74
N LYS A 64 9.46 -16.53 7.48
CA LYS A 64 10.48 -16.66 6.42
C LYS A 64 9.88 -16.95 5.04
N ARG A 65 8.67 -16.42 4.78
CA ARG A 65 7.97 -16.59 3.51
C ARG A 65 8.60 -15.70 2.45
N VAL A 66 9.05 -16.32 1.38
CA VAL A 66 9.66 -15.62 0.24
C VAL A 66 8.69 -14.64 -0.42
N SER A 67 7.40 -14.99 -0.50
CA SER A 67 6.35 -14.09 -1.01
C SER A 67 6.25 -12.81 -0.18
N SER A 68 6.26 -12.91 1.15
CA SER A 68 6.20 -11.74 2.04
C SER A 68 7.43 -10.85 1.90
N ALA A 69 8.62 -11.45 1.76
CA ALA A 69 9.85 -10.72 1.50
C ALA A 69 9.83 -10.02 0.13
N PHE A 70 9.33 -10.68 -0.91
CA PHE A 70 9.15 -10.09 -2.24
C PHE A 70 8.20 -8.89 -2.21
N ILE A 71 7.01 -9.06 -1.61
CA ILE A 71 6.01 -7.98 -1.52
C ILE A 71 6.56 -6.81 -0.70
N LEU A 72 7.28 -7.08 0.40
CA LEU A 72 7.93 -6.03 1.18
C LEU A 72 8.97 -5.27 0.35
N ALA A 73 9.79 -5.97 -0.43
CA ALA A 73 10.75 -5.34 -1.34
C ALA A 73 10.06 -4.48 -2.40
N ALA A 74 8.97 -4.98 -3.01
CA ALA A 74 8.16 -4.25 -3.98
C ALA A 74 7.56 -2.97 -3.38
N VAL A 75 7.07 -3.01 -2.14
CA VAL A 75 6.59 -1.83 -1.42
C VAL A 75 7.69 -0.81 -1.18
N ILE A 76 8.87 -1.25 -0.73
CA ILE A 76 10.02 -0.37 -0.51
C ILE A 76 10.42 0.30 -1.82
N ILE A 77 10.59 -0.47 -2.90
CA ILE A 77 10.96 0.05 -4.23
C ILE A 77 9.89 1.04 -4.73
N THR A 78 8.61 0.70 -4.62
CA THR A 78 7.49 1.57 -5.00
C THR A 78 7.50 2.87 -4.20
N SER A 79 7.76 2.81 -2.89
CA SER A 79 7.87 3.98 -2.03
C SER A 79 9.06 4.86 -2.43
N LEU A 80 10.21 4.26 -2.72
CA LEU A 80 11.40 5.00 -3.16
C LEU A 80 11.19 5.66 -4.53
N LEU A 81 10.60 4.93 -5.47
CA LEU A 81 10.23 5.43 -6.79
C LEU A 81 9.26 6.62 -6.67
N SER A 82 8.24 6.50 -5.81
CA SER A 82 7.28 7.58 -5.52
C SER A 82 7.99 8.83 -5.01
N GLU A 83 8.73 8.71 -3.90
CA GLU A 83 9.25 9.86 -3.17
C GLU A 83 10.47 10.51 -3.84
N PHE A 84 11.39 9.72 -4.39
CA PHE A 84 12.68 10.23 -4.84
C PHE A 84 12.80 10.43 -6.35
N ILE A 85 11.89 9.83 -7.14
CA ILE A 85 11.94 9.94 -8.60
C ILE A 85 10.70 10.67 -9.13
N LEU A 86 9.51 10.12 -8.88
CA LEU A 86 8.29 10.64 -9.49
C LEU A 86 7.85 11.99 -8.89
N LYS A 87 7.93 12.17 -7.57
CA LYS A 87 7.57 13.43 -6.93
C LYS A 87 8.41 14.62 -7.40
N PRO A 88 9.76 14.53 -7.45
CA PRO A 88 10.58 15.61 -8.01
C PRO A 88 10.29 15.86 -9.49
N LEU A 89 10.03 14.82 -10.29
CA LEU A 89 9.78 14.95 -11.72
C LEU A 89 8.44 15.66 -12.01
N ILE A 90 7.38 15.35 -11.25
CA ILE A 90 6.05 15.91 -11.46
C ILE A 90 5.88 17.24 -10.73
N SER A 91 6.39 17.36 -9.50
CA SER A 91 6.39 18.58 -8.68
C SER A 91 5.02 19.27 -8.53
N GLU A 92 3.91 18.55 -8.66
CA GLU A 92 2.56 19.12 -8.48
C GLU A 92 2.30 19.35 -6.99
N PRO A 93 1.97 20.59 -6.55
CA PRO A 93 1.77 20.89 -5.13
C PRO A 93 0.52 20.23 -4.57
N ARG A 94 0.50 19.97 -3.25
CA ARG A 94 -0.70 19.54 -2.52
C ARG A 94 -1.76 20.66 -2.47
N PRO A 95 -3.03 20.34 -2.15
CA PRO A 95 -4.04 21.36 -1.83
C PRO A 95 -3.62 22.23 -0.65
N SER A 96 -4.11 23.48 -0.61
CA SER A 96 -3.85 24.42 0.49
C SER A 96 -4.36 23.93 1.86
N THR A 97 -5.31 23.00 1.86
CA THR A 97 -5.87 22.36 3.05
C THR A 97 -4.93 21.36 3.73
N SER A 98 -3.84 20.94 3.06
CA SER A 98 -2.89 19.95 3.59
C SER A 98 -1.98 20.52 4.67
N ALA A 99 -1.74 19.73 5.72
CA ALA A 99 -0.74 19.99 6.76
C ALA A 99 0.69 19.63 6.34
N CYS A 100 0.85 18.84 5.26
CA CYS A 100 2.17 18.41 4.77
C CYS A 100 2.92 19.57 4.12
N ARG A 101 3.70 20.28 4.93
CA ARG A 101 4.44 21.49 4.58
C ARG A 101 5.89 21.38 5.07
N THR A 102 6.77 22.12 4.43
CA THR A 102 8.13 22.39 4.93
C THR A 102 8.09 23.36 6.11
N ASP A 103 9.21 23.52 6.81
CA ASP A 103 9.33 24.43 7.97
C ASP A 103 9.09 25.91 7.60
N ASP A 104 9.32 26.29 6.35
CA ASP A 104 8.99 27.62 5.80
C ASP A 104 7.52 27.75 5.36
N GLY A 105 6.69 26.72 5.62
CA GLY A 105 5.26 26.71 5.35
C GLY A 105 4.87 26.37 3.91
N LYS A 106 5.83 26.11 3.01
CA LYS A 106 5.54 25.73 1.62
C LYS A 106 4.94 24.32 1.55
N LEU A 107 4.01 24.13 0.63
CA LEU A 107 3.38 22.83 0.41
C LEU A 107 4.37 21.85 -0.22
N LEU A 108 4.48 20.66 0.35
CA LEU A 108 5.25 19.57 -0.25
C LEU A 108 4.57 19.07 -1.53
N PRO A 109 5.32 18.46 -2.48
CA PRO A 109 4.75 17.80 -3.64
C PRO A 109 3.71 16.74 -3.26
N GLY A 110 2.59 16.75 -4.00
CA GLY A 110 1.43 15.89 -3.80
C GLY A 110 1.27 14.79 -4.84
N MET A 111 2.00 14.81 -5.96
CA MET A 111 1.87 13.79 -7.00
C MET A 111 3.20 13.06 -7.26
N PRO A 112 3.21 11.71 -7.26
CA PRO A 112 2.11 10.83 -6.85
C PRO A 112 1.83 10.87 -5.34
N SER A 113 0.66 10.38 -4.94
CA SER A 113 0.36 10.14 -3.53
C SER A 113 0.99 8.81 -3.07
N GLY A 114 2.03 8.86 -2.23
CA GLY A 114 2.71 7.65 -1.73
C GLY A 114 1.75 6.64 -1.08
N HIS A 115 0.81 7.12 -0.26
CA HIS A 115 -0.25 6.30 0.35
C HIS A 115 -1.12 5.56 -0.66
N VAL A 116 -1.64 6.27 -1.67
CA VAL A 116 -2.44 5.65 -2.73
C VAL A 116 -1.57 4.69 -3.53
N MET A 117 -0.33 5.06 -3.82
CA MET A 117 0.56 4.25 -4.65
C MET A 117 0.90 2.92 -3.99
N ILE A 118 1.29 2.91 -2.71
CA ILE A 118 1.60 1.70 -1.95
C ILE A 118 0.34 0.83 -1.80
N CYS A 119 -0.77 1.39 -1.32
CA CYS A 119 -1.99 0.61 -1.11
C CYS A 119 -2.55 0.04 -2.41
N GLN A 120 -2.59 0.82 -3.48
CA GLN A 120 -3.16 0.37 -4.75
C GLN A 120 -2.28 -0.69 -5.41
N CYS A 121 -0.95 -0.55 -5.33
CA CYS A 121 -0.02 -1.57 -5.79
C CYS A 121 -0.26 -2.91 -5.04
N LEU A 122 -0.29 -2.85 -3.70
CA LEU A 122 -0.54 -4.03 -2.85
C LEU A 122 -1.91 -4.66 -3.09
N LEU A 123 -2.97 -3.86 -3.15
CA LEU A 123 -4.33 -4.35 -3.37
C LEU A 123 -4.48 -4.98 -4.76
N THR A 124 -3.82 -4.43 -5.77
CA THR A 124 -3.77 -5.05 -7.11
C THR A 124 -3.09 -6.42 -7.05
N PHE A 125 -1.92 -6.50 -6.41
CA PHE A 125 -1.19 -7.76 -6.23
C PHE A 125 -2.05 -8.80 -5.52
N TYR A 126 -2.60 -8.47 -4.34
CA TYR A 126 -3.40 -9.41 -3.55
C TYR A 126 -4.73 -9.79 -4.21
N MET A 127 -5.35 -8.88 -4.95
CA MET A 127 -6.55 -9.19 -5.73
C MET A 127 -6.24 -10.24 -6.81
N LEU A 128 -5.13 -10.08 -7.55
CA LEU A 128 -4.73 -11.03 -8.59
C LEU A 128 -4.38 -12.40 -8.01
N GLU A 129 -3.65 -12.42 -6.89
CA GLU A 129 -3.36 -13.66 -6.16
C GLU A 129 -4.64 -14.32 -5.64
N ALA A 130 -5.59 -13.55 -5.12
CA ALA A 130 -6.90 -14.06 -4.69
C ALA A 130 -7.72 -14.63 -5.86
N VAL A 131 -7.68 -14.01 -7.05
CA VAL A 131 -8.30 -14.54 -8.26
C VAL A 131 -7.68 -15.88 -8.65
N ARG A 132 -6.33 -15.98 -8.64
CA ARG A 132 -5.60 -17.21 -8.95
C ARG A 132 -5.98 -18.38 -8.03
N HIS A 133 -6.24 -18.09 -6.76
CA HIS A 133 -6.67 -19.09 -5.76
C HIS A 133 -8.19 -19.18 -5.57
N HIS A 134 -8.99 -18.55 -6.43
CA HIS A 134 -10.45 -18.55 -6.37
C HIS A 134 -11.04 -18.07 -5.02
N MET A 135 -10.37 -17.13 -4.35
CA MET A 135 -10.77 -16.56 -3.06
C MET A 135 -11.71 -15.36 -3.22
N LEU A 136 -12.98 -15.59 -3.57
CA LEU A 136 -13.96 -14.53 -3.88
C LEU A 136 -14.06 -13.44 -2.80
N ALA A 137 -14.08 -13.82 -1.51
CA ALA A 137 -14.18 -12.86 -0.42
C ALA A 137 -13.01 -11.86 -0.42
N ALA A 138 -11.78 -12.34 -0.67
CA ALA A 138 -10.61 -11.47 -0.75
C ALA A 138 -10.66 -10.55 -1.97
N VAL A 139 -11.16 -11.03 -3.11
CA VAL A 139 -11.39 -10.19 -4.30
C VAL A 139 -12.37 -9.05 -3.99
N ILE A 140 -13.50 -9.35 -3.34
CA ILE A 140 -14.50 -8.35 -2.96
C ILE A 140 -13.90 -7.31 -2.00
N VAL A 141 -13.18 -7.76 -0.97
CA VAL A 141 -12.51 -6.86 -0.02
C VAL A 141 -11.51 -5.95 -0.73
N SER A 142 -10.68 -6.49 -1.63
CA SER A 142 -9.73 -5.68 -2.40
C SER A 142 -10.43 -4.64 -3.26
N LEU A 143 -11.48 -5.02 -3.98
CA LEU A 143 -12.26 -4.08 -4.82
C LEU A 143 -12.91 -2.96 -4.01
N LEU A 144 -13.33 -3.23 -2.77
CA LEU A 144 -13.89 -2.21 -1.87
C LEU A 144 -12.81 -1.28 -1.29
N LEU A 145 -11.64 -1.82 -0.95
CA LEU A 145 -10.54 -1.03 -0.37
C LEU A 145 -9.80 -0.19 -1.41
N MET A 146 -9.76 -0.62 -2.66
CA MET A 146 -9.11 0.08 -3.77
C MET A 146 -9.56 1.55 -3.89
N PRO A 147 -10.87 1.89 -3.98
CA PRO A 147 -11.31 3.29 -4.01
C PRO A 147 -11.28 3.97 -2.63
N ALA A 148 -11.28 3.20 -1.53
CA ALA A 148 -11.34 3.74 -0.18
C ALA A 148 -10.09 4.58 0.16
N MET A 149 -8.90 4.16 -0.28
CA MET A 149 -7.68 4.91 -0.05
C MET A 149 -7.64 6.25 -0.80
N PRO A 150 -7.82 6.32 -2.15
CA PRO A 150 -7.99 7.58 -2.88
C PRO A 150 -9.02 8.51 -2.24
N TRP A 151 -10.17 7.96 -1.86
CA TRP A 151 -11.22 8.73 -1.19
C TRP A 151 -10.74 9.34 0.13
N ALA A 152 -10.11 8.56 1.01
CA ALA A 152 -9.61 9.05 2.29
C ALA A 152 -8.59 10.20 2.12
N ARG A 153 -7.68 10.08 1.15
CA ARG A 153 -6.66 11.11 0.87
C ARG A 153 -7.26 12.40 0.30
N TRP A 154 -8.29 12.27 -0.54
CA TRP A 154 -9.03 13.41 -1.06
C TRP A 154 -9.91 14.06 0.01
N TYR A 155 -10.64 13.26 0.79
CA TYR A 155 -11.55 13.71 1.84
C TYR A 155 -10.82 14.50 2.94
N ASN A 156 -9.64 14.04 3.37
CA ASN A 156 -8.83 14.74 4.37
C ASN A 156 -8.18 16.04 3.84
N GLY A 157 -8.29 16.31 2.54
CA GLY A 157 -7.66 17.46 1.89
C GLY A 157 -6.14 17.34 1.75
N ASP A 158 -5.61 16.11 1.81
CA ASP A 158 -4.18 15.83 1.63
C ASP A 158 -3.76 15.85 0.16
N HIS A 159 -4.69 15.51 -0.74
CA HIS A 159 -4.47 15.45 -2.18
C HIS A 159 -5.73 15.90 -2.97
N SER A 160 -5.53 16.37 -4.19
CA SER A 160 -6.64 16.65 -5.11
C SER A 160 -7.20 15.37 -5.73
N ALA A 161 -8.45 15.43 -6.22
CA ALA A 161 -9.08 14.29 -6.92
C ALA A 161 -8.24 13.82 -8.12
N LYS A 162 -7.66 14.76 -8.88
CA LYS A 162 -6.75 14.46 -10.00
C LYS A 162 -5.51 13.70 -9.53
N GLN A 163 -4.87 14.16 -8.45
CA GLN A 163 -3.67 13.53 -7.91
C GLN A 163 -3.93 12.08 -7.51
N VAL A 164 -5.02 11.82 -6.78
CA VAL A 164 -5.36 10.45 -6.34
C VAL A 164 -5.79 9.57 -7.51
N ALA A 165 -6.54 10.09 -8.49
CA ALA A 165 -6.98 9.32 -9.65
C ALA A 165 -5.81 8.90 -10.57
N LEU A 166 -4.90 9.82 -10.88
CA LEU A 166 -3.72 9.50 -11.69
C LEU A 166 -2.76 8.56 -10.95
N THR A 167 -2.58 8.76 -9.64
CA THR A 167 -1.79 7.85 -8.82
C THR A 167 -2.39 6.44 -8.79
N PHE A 168 -3.72 6.33 -8.67
CA PHE A 168 -4.42 5.04 -8.70
C PHE A 168 -4.15 4.26 -10.00
N ILE A 169 -4.21 4.93 -11.16
CA ILE A 169 -3.93 4.29 -12.45
C ILE A 169 -2.47 3.81 -12.51
N MET A 170 -1.51 4.70 -12.20
CA MET A 170 -0.07 4.35 -12.22
C MET A 170 0.24 3.19 -11.29
N ALA A 171 -0.31 3.20 -10.07
CA ALA A 171 -0.06 2.19 -9.07
C ALA A 171 -0.71 0.84 -9.41
N THR A 172 -1.83 0.83 -10.13
CA THR A 172 -2.42 -0.41 -10.65
C THR A 172 -1.51 -1.07 -11.67
N VAL A 173 -0.89 -0.29 -12.56
CA VAL A 173 0.08 -0.81 -13.54
C VAL A 173 1.31 -1.37 -12.84
N ILE A 174 1.85 -0.67 -11.83
CA ILE A 174 2.99 -1.17 -11.05
C ILE A 174 2.64 -2.46 -10.30
N GLY A 175 1.49 -2.52 -9.63
CA GLY A 175 1.05 -3.74 -8.94
C GLY A 175 0.85 -4.94 -9.88
N LEU A 176 0.39 -4.69 -11.12
CA LEU A 176 0.33 -5.74 -12.14
C LEU A 176 1.73 -6.22 -12.54
N ILE A 177 2.69 -5.31 -12.74
CA ILE A 177 4.08 -5.65 -13.05
C ILE A 177 4.69 -6.47 -11.92
N ASP A 178 4.51 -6.04 -10.66
CA ASP A 178 5.02 -6.74 -9.48
C ASP A 178 4.44 -8.16 -9.38
N TYR A 179 3.14 -8.32 -9.66
CA TYR A 179 2.50 -9.64 -9.67
C TYR A 179 3.04 -10.54 -10.80
N VAL A 180 3.22 -10.03 -12.01
CA VAL A 180 3.81 -10.79 -13.12
C VAL A 180 5.25 -11.19 -12.78
N ALA A 181 6.05 -10.28 -12.23
CA ALA A 181 7.40 -10.60 -11.77
C ALA A 181 7.37 -11.70 -10.70
N PHE A 182 6.44 -11.64 -9.75
CA PHE A 182 6.27 -12.69 -8.74
C PHE A 182 6.01 -14.07 -9.37
N LEU A 183 5.10 -14.15 -10.35
CA LEU A 183 4.83 -15.40 -11.06
C LEU A 183 6.08 -15.94 -11.76
N LEU A 184 6.77 -15.08 -12.52
CA LEU A 184 7.96 -15.46 -13.30
C LEU A 184 9.09 -15.96 -12.41
N PHE A 185 9.38 -15.30 -11.29
CA PHE A 185 10.53 -15.63 -10.46
C PHE A 185 10.25 -16.70 -9.40
N PHE A 186 9.03 -16.79 -8.88
CA PHE A 186 8.76 -17.61 -7.70
C PHE A 186 7.73 -18.72 -7.91
N VAL A 187 6.81 -18.58 -8.85
CA VAL A 187 5.82 -19.63 -9.14
C VAL A 187 6.31 -20.53 -10.27
N ASP A 188 6.61 -19.94 -11.42
CA ASP A 188 6.93 -20.69 -12.64
C ASP A 188 8.45 -20.92 -12.80
N GLY A 189 9.27 -19.94 -12.41
CA GLY A 189 10.73 -19.99 -12.58
C GLY A 189 11.48 -20.85 -11.58
N TRP A 190 11.12 -20.79 -10.28
CA TRP A 190 11.86 -21.49 -9.22
C TRP A 190 11.41 -22.96 -9.06
N ALA A 191 10.10 -23.21 -9.09
CA ALA A 191 9.55 -24.56 -8.94
C ALA A 191 10.01 -25.48 -10.07
N SER A 192 10.05 -24.98 -11.31
CA SER A 192 10.41 -25.80 -12.46
C SER A 192 11.88 -26.21 -12.50
N GLU A 193 12.83 -25.37 -12.07
CA GLU A 193 14.25 -25.74 -12.06
C GLU A 193 14.62 -26.64 -10.88
N THR A 194 14.08 -26.37 -9.68
CA THR A 194 14.37 -27.22 -8.51
C THR A 194 13.74 -28.61 -8.67
N GLU A 195 12.53 -28.68 -9.22
CA GLU A 195 11.86 -29.94 -9.54
C GLU A 195 12.61 -30.71 -10.65
N LYS A 196 13.10 -30.03 -11.69
CA LYS A 196 13.96 -30.66 -12.70
C LYS A 196 15.26 -31.21 -12.11
N VAL A 197 15.92 -30.48 -11.21
CA VAL A 197 17.16 -30.91 -10.55
C VAL A 197 16.90 -32.12 -9.66
N LEU A 198 15.84 -32.08 -8.84
CA LEU A 198 15.45 -33.21 -8.00
C LEU A 198 15.05 -34.43 -8.82
N LEU A 199 14.29 -34.25 -9.89
CA LEU A 199 13.92 -35.35 -10.80
C LEU A 199 15.15 -35.91 -11.52
N ALA A 200 16.10 -35.07 -11.91
CA ALA A 200 17.37 -35.52 -12.49
C ALA A 200 18.22 -36.29 -11.47
N GLU A 201 18.27 -35.84 -10.21
CA GLU A 201 18.98 -36.50 -9.13
C GLU A 201 18.35 -37.86 -8.79
N VAL A 202 17.02 -37.92 -8.64
CA VAL A 202 16.27 -39.17 -8.44
C VAL A 202 16.43 -40.12 -9.62
N ALA A 203 16.42 -39.62 -10.86
CA ALA A 203 16.64 -40.43 -12.05
C ALA A 203 18.10 -40.93 -12.17
N SER A 204 19.06 -40.25 -11.54
CA SER A 204 20.46 -40.65 -11.51
C SER A 204 20.78 -41.67 -10.40
N LEU A 205 19.87 -41.89 -9.46
CA LEU A 205 20.06 -42.90 -8.42
C LEU A 205 20.08 -44.30 -9.05
N PRO A 206 21.07 -45.14 -8.70
CA PRO A 206 21.13 -46.51 -9.20
C PRO A 206 19.83 -47.23 -8.83
N ALA A 207 19.24 -47.91 -9.82
CA ALA A 207 18.00 -48.65 -9.63
C ALA A 207 18.13 -49.55 -8.39
N LEU A 208 17.25 -49.34 -7.41
CA LEU A 208 17.23 -50.17 -6.21
C LEU A 208 17.13 -51.64 -6.65
N PRO A 209 17.94 -52.54 -6.06
CA PRO A 209 17.90 -53.95 -6.40
C PRO A 209 16.46 -54.43 -6.25
N SER A 210 15.91 -54.96 -7.34
CA SER A 210 14.57 -55.55 -7.34
C SER A 210 14.49 -56.56 -6.21
N PRO A 211 13.42 -56.58 -5.39
CA PRO A 211 13.25 -57.55 -4.32
C PRO A 211 12.97 -58.94 -4.91
N SER A 212 14.00 -59.56 -5.49
CA SER A 212 14.04 -60.94 -5.92
C SER A 212 14.26 -61.83 -4.70
N GLY A 213 13.25 -61.87 -3.84
CA GLY A 213 13.34 -62.63 -2.60
C GLY A 213 11.96 -62.87 -2.02
N GLY A 214 11.17 -63.72 -2.68
CA GLY A 214 9.94 -64.25 -2.13
C GLY A 214 10.22 -64.98 -0.81
N ARG A 215 10.08 -64.27 0.31
CA ARG A 215 9.86 -64.89 1.61
C ARG A 215 8.45 -65.47 1.59
N THR A 216 8.37 -66.76 1.32
CA THR A 216 7.21 -67.57 1.68
C THR A 216 7.01 -67.44 3.20
N LEU A 217 5.96 -66.74 3.62
CA LEU A 217 5.56 -66.69 5.02
C LEU A 217 5.06 -68.09 5.41
N PRO A 218 5.57 -68.70 6.49
CA PRO A 218 5.04 -69.96 6.97
C PRO A 218 3.61 -69.74 7.48
N MET A 219 2.64 -70.49 6.96
CA MET A 219 1.30 -70.56 7.54
C MET A 219 1.40 -71.16 8.94
N ARG A 220 0.82 -70.48 9.93
CA ARG A 220 0.62 -71.06 11.26
C ARG A 220 -0.65 -71.92 11.28
N PRO A 221 -0.62 -73.07 11.98
CA PRO A 221 -1.79 -73.93 12.22
C PRO A 221 -2.78 -73.33 13.21
#